data_AF-Q83XM6-F1
#
_entry.id   AF-Q83XM6-F1
#
_cell.length_a   1.000
_cell.length_b   1.000
_cell.length_c   1.000
_cell.angle_alpha   90.00
_cell.angle_beta   90.00
_cell.angle_gamma   90.00
#
_symmetry.space_group_name_H-M   'P 1'
#
loop_
_entity.id
_entity.type
_entity.pdbx_description
1 polymer ?
#
loop_
_entity_poly.entity_id
_entity_poly.type
_entity_poly.pdbx_seq_one_letter_code
_entity_poly.pdbx_strand_id
1 'polypeptide(L)'
;MFHRISRPGRGLRDGAGTVTRGRRHRPVRGPGERSRCSRPASALAVALTLALTAGVVSPAIAATTPRAAPSAAPPPPAPTTAAGDVLVNGWGDGAGYHLDVATGSGGYDWRELAVLRPAGIDDSSWTGYQCVSGDGRYAAVAILPASAVNLAVARDHGAFAYSVDLRSGAVKPVAAGVALKYHTPGCGTGDTAEFTIDPGNDQRATQVLSADLPSGRLTHVTTVPGQVTSVVPAGDGPVGVLGGELVRIPEDGGRTARPVALASVGGLAYDLRPAAGGGVDFAVQRAAGRSSLIVRERSGHLTTLGEGTHTGLRLMQGRAGHALALEATRLVPGSGVRAVATRGLPGAATGVSLDGGAVLGLGARTAASAPLVLATRTGKVLKRSAAPSARRPDTVLPVPPPGAFGGAAGGLTPSSAGVRGTVSPLTATPKCAVGRNEENRQVMQPGTAQVSWAVQMAEQGLLTGSAYQRPANFANLGLVAYSPNGDFGKVALHHPSGDSWDSVPRSVYQAIVAQESNYSQASWHSLPGIPGNPLIADYYGAGGS
;
A
#
# COMPACT_ATOMS: atom_id res chain seq x y z
N MET A 1 -44.61 -29.67 -42.11
CA MET A 1 -45.78 -30.16 -41.34
C MET A 1 -46.48 -28.94 -40.75
N PHE A 2 -47.81 -28.93 -40.82
CA PHE A 2 -48.72 -27.77 -40.88
C PHE A 2 -49.00 -27.04 -39.54
N HIS A 3 -49.58 -25.81 -39.70
CA HIS A 3 -50.39 -24.98 -38.77
C HIS A 3 -49.64 -24.14 -37.71
N ARG A 4 -49.70 -22.79 -37.61
CA ARG A 4 -50.69 -21.70 -37.88
C ARG A 4 -51.94 -21.72 -36.99
N ILE A 5 -52.32 -20.51 -36.49
CA ILE A 5 -53.65 -20.07 -35.95
C ILE A 5 -53.76 -20.23 -34.41
N SER A 6 -54.20 -19.30 -33.54
CA SER A 6 -54.88 -17.99 -33.63
C SER A 6 -54.82 -17.20 -32.30
N ARG A 7 -54.98 -15.87 -32.38
CA ARG A 7 -55.68 -15.05 -31.35
C ARG A 7 -57.18 -15.03 -31.68
N PRO A 8 -58.08 -14.88 -30.69
CA PRO A 8 -58.78 -13.60 -30.42
C PRO A 8 -59.05 -13.43 -28.89
N GLY A 9 -59.59 -12.38 -28.28
CA GLY A 9 -60.24 -11.13 -28.65
C GLY A 9 -61.21 -10.71 -27.52
N ARG A 10 -61.10 -9.45 -27.05
CA ARG A 10 -62.09 -8.53 -26.41
C ARG A 10 -62.99 -8.96 -25.22
N GLY A 11 -63.07 -8.07 -24.21
CA GLY A 11 -64.34 -7.38 -23.89
C GLY A 11 -64.77 -7.23 -22.41
N LEU A 12 -64.60 -6.00 -21.88
CA LEU A 12 -65.47 -5.22 -20.97
C LEU A 12 -66.03 -5.79 -19.64
N ARG A 13 -65.83 -5.02 -18.54
CA ARG A 13 -66.93 -4.34 -17.81
C ARG A 13 -66.44 -3.29 -16.80
N ASP A 14 -67.22 -2.21 -16.75
CA ASP A 14 -67.12 -1.02 -15.90
C ASP A 14 -67.50 -1.25 -14.43
N GLY A 15 -67.05 -0.33 -13.55
CA GLY A 15 -67.55 -0.17 -12.19
C GLY A 15 -67.06 1.15 -11.57
N ALA A 16 -68.00 2.06 -11.31
CA ALA A 16 -67.81 3.47 -10.96
C ALA A 16 -67.74 3.74 -9.43
N GLY A 17 -67.30 4.97 -9.08
CA GLY A 17 -67.48 5.65 -7.79
C GLY A 17 -66.19 5.72 -6.94
N THR A 18 -65.80 6.83 -6.29
CA THR A 18 -66.45 8.11 -5.99
C THR A 18 -65.38 9.11 -5.55
N VAL A 19 -65.67 10.40 -5.78
CA VAL A 19 -64.87 11.57 -5.40
C VAL A 19 -64.95 11.86 -3.90
N THR A 20 -63.84 12.23 -3.26
CA THR A 20 -63.87 13.15 -2.10
C THR A 20 -62.64 14.04 -2.07
N ARG A 21 -62.90 15.33 -1.84
CA ARG A 21 -61.99 16.48 -1.94
C ARG A 21 -61.34 16.75 -0.59
N GLY A 22 -60.02 16.99 -0.60
CA GLY A 22 -59.44 18.16 0.05
C GLY A 22 -58.82 18.01 1.45
N ARG A 23 -57.51 18.26 1.55
CA ARG A 23 -56.96 19.28 2.45
C ARG A 23 -55.59 19.74 1.96
N ARG A 24 -55.48 21.05 1.73
CA ARG A 24 -54.24 21.77 1.38
C ARG A 24 -53.43 22.00 2.65
N HIS A 25 -52.12 21.77 2.61
CA HIS A 25 -51.18 22.43 3.51
C HIS A 25 -50.05 23.12 2.72
N ARG A 26 -49.74 24.34 3.18
CA ARG A 26 -48.91 25.40 2.58
C ARG A 26 -47.41 25.06 2.57
N PRO A 27 -46.61 25.75 1.72
CA PRO A 27 -45.16 25.59 1.67
C PRO A 27 -44.46 26.45 2.74
N VAL A 28 -43.43 25.89 3.39
CA VAL A 28 -42.52 26.63 4.26
C VAL A 28 -41.26 26.96 3.47
N ARG A 29 -41.03 28.25 3.23
CA ARG A 29 -39.74 28.81 2.81
C ARG A 29 -38.82 28.88 4.04
N GLY A 30 -37.65 28.26 3.96
CA GLY A 30 -36.53 28.54 4.86
C GLY A 30 -35.57 29.56 4.20
N PRO A 31 -35.02 30.53 4.95
CA PRO A 31 -34.18 31.59 4.40
C PRO A 31 -32.77 31.07 4.12
N GLY A 32 -32.20 31.52 3.01
CA GLY A 32 -30.77 31.51 2.80
C GLY A 32 -30.13 32.67 3.55
N GLU A 33 -29.05 32.40 4.26
CA GLU A 33 -28.18 33.45 4.78
C GLU A 33 -26.73 33.06 4.54
N ARG A 34 -26.10 33.87 3.69
CA ARG A 34 -24.66 34.00 3.54
C ARG A 34 -24.12 34.55 4.86
N SER A 35 -22.98 34.08 5.34
CA SER A 35 -22.15 34.91 6.22
C SER A 35 -20.67 34.57 6.10
N ARG A 36 -19.92 35.66 5.93
CA ARG A 36 -18.49 35.77 5.68
C ARG A 36 -17.70 35.69 6.98
N CYS A 37 -16.39 35.49 6.80
CA CYS A 37 -15.32 35.74 7.75
C CYS A 37 -15.55 36.93 8.69
N SER A 38 -15.29 36.69 9.98
CA SER A 38 -14.67 37.68 10.86
C SER A 38 -13.86 36.96 11.97
N ARG A 39 -12.58 37.32 12.07
CA ARG A 39 -11.80 37.38 13.31
C ARG A 39 -12.31 38.60 14.10
N PRO A 40 -12.24 38.69 15.45
CA PRO A 40 -10.95 38.74 16.16
C PRO A 40 -10.94 38.33 17.66
N ALA A 41 -9.74 38.49 18.24
CA ALA A 41 -9.43 38.92 19.61
C ALA A 41 -9.48 37.91 20.79
N SER A 42 -8.26 37.54 21.19
CA SER A 42 -7.68 37.48 22.54
C SER A 42 -8.60 37.74 23.75
N ALA A 43 -8.51 36.85 24.75
CA ALA A 43 -8.52 37.22 26.16
C ALA A 43 -7.68 36.22 26.99
N LEU A 44 -6.72 36.76 27.72
CA LEU A 44 -5.97 36.13 28.82
C LEU A 44 -6.93 35.72 29.94
N ALA A 45 -6.70 34.56 30.55
CA ALA A 45 -7.06 34.32 31.95
C ALA A 45 -6.01 33.43 32.60
N VAL A 46 -5.20 34.04 33.46
CA VAL A 46 -4.28 33.41 34.40
C VAL A 46 -5.11 32.92 35.58
N ALA A 47 -4.99 31.63 35.94
CA ALA A 47 -5.49 31.12 37.21
C ALA A 47 -4.41 30.25 37.86
N LEU A 48 -3.68 30.87 38.77
CA LEU A 48 -2.72 30.25 39.69
C LEU A 48 -3.52 29.57 40.81
N THR A 49 -3.37 28.26 40.98
CA THR A 49 -3.88 27.55 42.17
C THR A 49 -2.75 26.75 42.81
N LEU A 50 -2.25 27.29 43.93
CA LEU A 50 -1.43 26.60 44.91
C LEU A 50 -2.37 25.76 45.79
N ALA A 51 -2.14 24.46 45.88
CA ALA A 51 -2.73 23.61 46.92
C ALA A 51 -1.61 22.84 47.63
N LEU A 52 -1.24 23.31 48.83
CA LEU A 52 -0.48 22.54 49.80
C LEU A 52 -1.39 21.45 50.38
N THR A 53 -0.94 20.19 50.31
CA THR A 53 -1.47 19.13 51.17
C THR A 53 -0.29 18.44 51.85
N ALA A 54 -0.18 18.69 53.16
CA ALA A 54 0.64 17.91 54.08
C ALA A 54 -0.23 16.79 54.65
N GLY A 55 0.27 15.56 54.70
CA GLY A 55 -0.50 14.45 55.26
C GLY A 55 0.19 13.09 55.25
N VAL A 56 0.90 12.83 56.36
CA VAL A 56 1.07 11.54 57.06
C VAL A 56 1.82 10.39 56.36
N VAL A 57 3.04 10.15 56.84
CA VAL A 57 3.86 8.95 56.58
C VAL A 57 3.50 7.89 57.63
N SER A 58 3.13 6.69 57.19
CA SER A 58 3.20 5.47 57.99
C SER A 58 4.36 4.59 57.49
N PRO A 59 5.13 3.94 58.37
CA PRO A 59 6.26 3.12 57.96
C PRO A 59 5.77 1.74 57.52
N ALA A 60 5.80 1.47 56.22
CA ALA A 60 5.67 0.10 55.72
C ALA A 60 7.06 -0.54 55.68
N ILE A 61 7.20 -1.65 56.41
CA ILE A 61 8.40 -2.49 56.46
C ILE A 61 8.66 -3.03 55.05
N ALA A 62 9.81 -2.64 54.49
CA ALA A 62 10.26 -3.06 53.17
C ALA A 62 10.75 -4.52 53.21
N ALA A 63 10.05 -5.41 52.51
CA ALA A 63 10.63 -6.66 52.05
C ALA A 63 11.56 -6.36 50.85
N THR A 64 12.85 -6.61 51.01
CA THR A 64 13.88 -6.42 49.99
C THR A 64 13.79 -7.51 48.91
N THR A 65 12.97 -7.28 47.89
CA THR A 65 13.17 -7.94 46.59
C THR A 65 14.34 -7.27 45.87
N PRO A 66 15.31 -8.02 45.32
CA PRO A 66 16.41 -7.43 44.56
C PRO A 66 15.86 -6.65 43.36
N ARG A 67 16.06 -5.34 43.36
CA ARG A 67 15.76 -4.47 42.23
C ARG A 67 16.68 -4.86 41.09
N ALA A 68 16.15 -5.56 40.09
CA ALA A 68 16.82 -5.71 38.81
C ALA A 68 17.15 -4.31 38.28
N ALA A 69 18.43 -4.06 38.01
CA ALA A 69 18.88 -2.81 37.43
C ALA A 69 18.13 -2.58 36.10
N PRO A 70 17.76 -1.33 35.77
CA PRO A 70 17.22 -1.04 34.45
C PRO A 70 18.27 -1.48 33.43
N SER A 71 17.93 -2.47 32.60
CA SER A 71 18.78 -2.91 31.50
C SER A 71 19.03 -1.70 30.61
N ALA A 72 20.25 -1.19 30.63
CA ALA A 72 20.70 -0.20 29.67
C ALA A 72 20.41 -0.74 28.26
N ALA A 73 19.93 0.11 27.37
CA ALA A 73 19.84 -0.24 25.96
C ALA A 73 21.22 -0.75 25.51
N PRO A 74 21.29 -1.87 24.75
CA PRO A 74 22.56 -2.30 24.20
C PRO A 74 23.18 -1.14 23.42
N PRO A 75 24.49 -0.87 23.58
CA PRO A 75 25.16 0.06 22.68
C PRO A 75 24.95 -0.43 21.24
N PRO A 76 24.79 0.49 20.27
CA PRO A 76 24.70 0.09 18.89
C PRO A 76 25.91 -0.79 18.54
N PRO A 77 25.73 -1.90 17.80
CA PRO A 77 26.83 -2.70 17.34
C PRO A 77 27.79 -1.77 16.60
N ALA A 78 29.08 -1.93 16.89
CA ALA A 78 30.12 -1.18 16.19
C ALA A 78 29.88 -1.35 14.68
N PRO A 79 29.95 -0.27 13.88
CA PRO A 79 29.75 -0.38 12.45
C PRO A 79 30.70 -1.43 11.91
N THR A 80 30.16 -2.54 11.41
CA THR A 80 30.94 -3.48 10.63
C THR A 80 31.58 -2.70 9.50
N THR A 81 32.86 -2.95 9.25
CA THR A 81 33.55 -2.38 8.09
C THR A 81 32.66 -2.56 6.87
N ALA A 82 32.61 -1.56 5.99
CA ALA A 82 31.79 -1.53 4.78
C ALA A 82 31.81 -2.84 3.96
N ALA A 83 32.83 -3.68 4.14
CA ALA A 83 32.92 -5.04 3.62
C ALA A 83 31.69 -5.93 3.85
N GLY A 84 31.02 -5.85 5.00
CA GLY A 84 29.87 -6.69 5.32
C GLY A 84 28.52 -6.15 4.85
N ASP A 85 28.48 -4.92 4.31
CA ASP A 85 27.25 -4.23 3.93
C ASP A 85 26.65 -4.88 2.67
N VAL A 86 25.34 -5.14 2.70
CA VAL A 86 24.62 -5.88 1.66
C VAL A 86 23.50 -5.02 1.12
N LEU A 87 23.40 -4.98 -0.21
CA LEU A 87 22.36 -4.30 -0.96
C LEU A 87 21.75 -5.27 -1.96
N VAL A 88 20.44 -5.28 -2.07
CA VAL A 88 19.70 -6.19 -2.95
C VAL A 88 18.87 -5.39 -3.96
N ASN A 89 18.93 -5.80 -5.22
CA ASN A 89 18.07 -5.31 -6.28
C ASN A 89 17.20 -6.45 -6.80
N GLY A 90 15.94 -6.16 -7.12
CA GLY A 90 14.99 -7.10 -7.67
C GLY A 90 14.33 -6.51 -8.89
N TRP A 91 14.31 -7.25 -9.99
CA TRP A 91 13.75 -6.80 -11.27
C TRP A 91 13.27 -8.00 -12.09
N GLY A 92 12.43 -7.78 -13.10
CA GLY A 92 11.91 -8.88 -13.90
C GLY A 92 11.90 -8.62 -15.39
N ASP A 93 12.08 -9.69 -16.15
CA ASP A 93 11.98 -9.75 -17.61
C ASP A 93 11.40 -11.13 -18.02
N GLY A 94 11.48 -11.48 -19.31
CA GLY A 94 10.95 -12.77 -19.78
C GLY A 94 11.70 -14.02 -19.27
N ALA A 95 12.91 -13.87 -18.72
CA ALA A 95 13.66 -14.98 -18.13
C ALA A 95 13.19 -15.30 -16.70
N GLY A 96 12.64 -14.33 -15.99
CA GLY A 96 12.10 -14.49 -14.63
C GLY A 96 12.21 -13.22 -13.79
N TYR A 97 12.01 -13.36 -12.49
CA TYR A 97 12.35 -12.34 -11.50
C TYR A 97 13.80 -12.54 -11.02
N HIS A 98 14.67 -11.60 -11.35
CA HIS A 98 16.07 -11.58 -11.00
C HIS A 98 16.27 -10.97 -9.60
N LEU A 99 17.11 -11.62 -8.80
CA LEU A 99 17.60 -11.08 -7.54
C LEU A 99 19.11 -10.88 -7.64
N ASP A 100 19.53 -9.62 -7.58
CA ASP A 100 20.93 -9.23 -7.60
C ASP A 100 21.39 -8.77 -6.22
N VAL A 101 22.65 -9.04 -5.92
CA VAL A 101 23.30 -8.54 -4.70
C VAL A 101 24.52 -7.71 -5.03
N ALA A 102 24.73 -6.67 -4.24
CA ALA A 102 25.90 -5.83 -4.23
C ALA A 102 26.41 -5.72 -2.79
N THR A 103 27.74 -5.75 -2.61
CA THR A 103 28.35 -5.67 -1.28
C THR A 103 29.28 -4.48 -1.18
N GLY A 104 29.42 -3.90 0.01
CA GLY A 104 30.32 -2.77 0.19
C GLY A 104 31.81 -3.15 0.01
N SER A 105 32.22 -4.41 0.24
CA SER A 105 33.57 -4.90 -0.12
C SER A 105 33.80 -4.93 -1.61
N GLY A 106 32.76 -5.27 -2.38
CA GLY A 106 32.79 -5.28 -3.84
C GLY A 106 32.49 -3.92 -4.45
N GLY A 107 32.59 -2.83 -3.69
CA GLY A 107 32.28 -1.48 -4.18
C GLY A 107 30.82 -1.29 -4.63
N TYR A 108 29.92 -2.19 -4.26
CA TYR A 108 28.56 -2.31 -4.76
C TYR A 108 28.43 -2.68 -6.24
N ASP A 109 29.34 -3.49 -6.78
CA ASP A 109 29.14 -4.14 -8.07
C ASP A 109 28.08 -5.25 -7.98
N TRP A 110 27.20 -5.31 -8.99
CA TRP A 110 26.07 -6.23 -9.04
C TRP A 110 26.50 -7.65 -9.40
N ARG A 111 25.92 -8.62 -8.69
CA ARG A 111 26.03 -10.04 -8.97
C ARG A 111 24.67 -10.70 -8.90
N GLU A 112 24.31 -11.44 -9.94
CA GLU A 112 23.07 -12.21 -9.99
C GLU A 112 23.13 -13.40 -9.02
N LEU A 113 22.22 -13.40 -8.04
CA LEU A 113 22.09 -14.48 -7.07
C LEU A 113 21.19 -15.58 -7.60
N ALA A 114 19.99 -15.19 -8.04
CA ALA A 114 18.93 -16.11 -8.41
C ALA A 114 18.03 -15.48 -9.48
N VAL A 115 17.38 -16.35 -10.25
CA VAL A 115 16.30 -16.00 -11.17
C VAL A 115 15.13 -16.90 -10.82
N LEU A 116 13.98 -16.32 -10.48
CA LEU A 116 12.79 -17.04 -10.04
C LEU A 116 11.77 -17.07 -11.19
N ARG A 117 11.36 -18.26 -11.62
CA ARG A 117 10.34 -18.47 -12.66
C ARG A 117 9.46 -19.69 -12.34
N PRO A 118 8.59 -19.59 -11.31
CA PRO A 118 7.75 -20.69 -10.84
C PRO A 118 7.05 -21.44 -11.97
N ALA A 119 7.09 -22.77 -11.91
CA ALA A 119 6.49 -23.68 -12.88
C ALA A 119 6.90 -23.45 -14.36
N GLY A 120 7.96 -22.67 -14.61
CA GLY A 120 8.33 -22.29 -15.96
C GLY A 120 7.28 -21.44 -16.67
N ILE A 121 6.44 -20.71 -15.93
CA ILE A 121 5.42 -19.82 -16.50
C ILE A 121 6.11 -18.81 -17.42
N ASP A 122 5.63 -18.76 -18.65
CA ASP A 122 6.10 -17.82 -19.67
C ASP A 122 5.27 -16.53 -19.58
N ASP A 123 5.94 -15.43 -19.29
CA ASP A 123 5.39 -14.08 -19.28
C ASP A 123 6.46 -13.14 -19.83
N SER A 124 6.02 -12.02 -20.39
CA SER A 124 6.90 -10.95 -20.86
C SER A 124 7.78 -10.33 -19.76
N SER A 125 7.31 -10.37 -18.51
CA SER A 125 8.04 -9.86 -17.35
C SER A 125 7.49 -10.41 -16.03
N TRP A 126 8.23 -10.21 -14.95
CA TRP A 126 7.84 -10.54 -13.59
C TRP A 126 7.91 -9.31 -12.69
N THR A 127 7.04 -9.30 -11.68
CA THR A 127 7.02 -8.27 -10.64
C THR A 127 7.25 -8.91 -9.28
N GLY A 128 7.81 -8.15 -8.34
CA GLY A 128 8.08 -8.69 -7.02
C GLY A 128 8.42 -7.64 -5.98
N TYR A 129 8.20 -8.01 -4.73
CA TYR A 129 8.65 -7.28 -3.55
C TYR A 129 9.57 -8.18 -2.72
N GLN A 130 10.56 -7.56 -2.10
CA GLN A 130 11.56 -8.25 -1.32
C GLN A 130 11.94 -7.46 -0.07
N CYS A 131 12.36 -8.20 0.97
CA CYS A 131 13.02 -7.66 2.14
C CYS A 131 14.28 -8.47 2.43
N VAL A 132 15.21 -7.89 3.20
CA VAL A 132 16.46 -8.53 3.60
C VAL A 132 16.46 -8.72 5.12
N SER A 133 16.87 -9.89 5.59
CA SER A 133 17.03 -10.16 7.02
C SER A 133 18.06 -9.22 7.65
N GLY A 134 17.86 -8.84 8.91
CA GLY A 134 18.75 -7.90 9.61
C GLY A 134 20.19 -8.39 9.78
N ASP A 135 20.46 -9.68 9.64
CA ASP A 135 21.82 -10.23 9.63
C ASP A 135 22.46 -10.22 8.21
N GLY A 136 21.67 -9.95 7.18
CA GLY A 136 22.06 -9.93 5.77
C GLY A 136 22.29 -11.31 5.16
N ARG A 137 21.73 -12.36 5.77
CA ARG A 137 21.87 -13.73 5.26
C ARG A 137 20.83 -14.11 4.22
N TYR A 138 19.60 -13.60 4.34
CA TYR A 138 18.48 -14.05 3.54
C TYR A 138 17.70 -12.87 2.95
N ALA A 139 17.09 -13.10 1.79
CA ALA A 139 16.00 -12.28 1.29
C ALA A 139 14.71 -13.10 1.21
N ALA A 140 13.62 -12.54 1.74
CA ALA A 140 12.28 -13.02 1.46
C ALA A 140 11.76 -12.29 0.23
N VAL A 141 11.15 -13.03 -0.71
CA VAL A 141 10.71 -12.51 -2.00
C VAL A 141 9.31 -13.02 -2.30
N ALA A 142 8.41 -12.14 -2.71
CA ALA A 142 7.09 -12.50 -3.27
C ALA A 142 7.03 -12.01 -4.72
N ILE A 143 6.69 -12.89 -5.67
CA ILE A 143 6.67 -12.58 -7.10
C ILE A 143 5.36 -12.97 -7.78
N LEU A 144 4.99 -12.21 -8.80
CA LEU A 144 3.82 -12.47 -9.65
C LEU A 144 4.15 -12.14 -11.12
N PRO A 145 3.65 -12.92 -12.09
CA PRO A 145 3.77 -12.58 -13.50
C PRO A 145 3.16 -11.20 -13.80
N ALA A 146 3.81 -10.42 -14.65
CA ALA A 146 3.38 -9.05 -14.97
C ALA A 146 1.96 -9.01 -15.57
N SER A 147 1.55 -10.03 -16.34
CA SER A 147 0.19 -10.13 -16.87
C SER A 147 -0.89 -10.26 -15.77
N ALA A 148 -0.53 -10.77 -14.59
CA ALA A 148 -1.48 -11.05 -13.51
C ALA A 148 -1.60 -9.90 -12.49
N VAL A 149 -0.70 -8.91 -12.50
CA VAL A 149 -0.70 -7.82 -11.48
C VAL A 149 -1.94 -6.93 -11.54
N ASN A 150 -2.66 -6.90 -12.66
CA ASN A 150 -3.90 -6.14 -12.81
C ASN A 150 -5.14 -6.89 -12.30
N LEU A 151 -4.99 -8.17 -11.92
CA LEU A 151 -6.05 -8.97 -11.33
C LEU A 151 -6.03 -8.84 -9.81
N ALA A 152 -7.10 -8.30 -9.22
CA ALA A 152 -7.20 -8.11 -7.77
C ALA A 152 -6.95 -9.42 -7.02
N VAL A 153 -7.64 -10.50 -7.42
CA VAL A 153 -7.47 -11.85 -6.85
C VAL A 153 -6.03 -12.35 -6.91
N ALA A 154 -5.30 -12.07 -8.00
CA ALA A 154 -3.91 -12.51 -8.14
C ALA A 154 -2.97 -11.70 -7.24
N ARG A 155 -3.23 -10.40 -7.05
CA ARG A 155 -2.47 -9.58 -6.09
C ARG A 155 -2.76 -9.95 -4.64
N ASP A 156 -3.99 -10.38 -4.34
CA ASP A 156 -4.42 -10.65 -2.97
C ASP A 156 -3.95 -12.03 -2.48
N HIS A 157 -3.89 -13.02 -3.39
CA HIS A 157 -3.53 -14.40 -3.04
C HIS A 157 -3.04 -15.25 -4.24
N GLY A 158 -2.34 -14.65 -5.21
CA GLY A 158 -1.85 -15.35 -6.40
C GLY A 158 -0.33 -15.39 -6.58
N ALA A 159 0.43 -14.76 -5.69
CA ALA A 159 1.88 -14.67 -5.81
C ALA A 159 2.61 -15.86 -5.19
N PHE A 160 3.89 -16.01 -5.55
CA PHE A 160 4.77 -17.07 -5.09
C PHE A 160 5.85 -16.51 -4.16
N ALA A 161 5.95 -17.07 -2.96
CA ALA A 161 6.93 -16.70 -1.96
C ALA A 161 8.15 -17.63 -1.98
N TYR A 162 9.34 -17.03 -1.83
CA TYR A 162 10.62 -17.70 -1.76
C TYR A 162 11.51 -17.07 -0.69
N SER A 163 12.44 -17.88 -0.17
CA SER A 163 13.62 -17.43 0.56
C SER A 163 14.85 -17.63 -0.30
N VAL A 164 15.74 -16.65 -0.33
CA VAL A 164 17.01 -16.71 -1.06
C VAL A 164 18.16 -16.45 -0.11
N ASP A 165 19.09 -17.40 -0.03
CA ASP A 165 20.35 -17.24 0.70
C ASP A 165 21.28 -16.28 -0.05
N LEU A 166 21.59 -15.13 0.55
CA LEU A 166 22.34 -14.05 -0.11
C LEU A 166 23.83 -14.36 -0.30
N ARG A 167 24.36 -15.40 0.34
CA ARG A 167 25.75 -15.83 0.13
C ARG A 167 25.85 -16.78 -1.04
N SER A 168 25.04 -17.83 -1.05
CA SER A 168 25.09 -18.93 -2.01
C SER A 168 24.22 -18.74 -3.24
N GLY A 169 23.15 -17.94 -3.14
CA GLY A 169 22.09 -17.85 -4.15
C GLY A 169 21.10 -19.04 -4.10
N ALA A 170 21.15 -19.87 -3.05
CA ALA A 170 20.23 -20.99 -2.92
C ALA A 170 18.79 -20.48 -2.70
N VAL A 171 17.87 -20.97 -3.51
CA VAL A 171 16.44 -20.64 -3.45
C VAL A 171 15.69 -21.74 -2.70
N LYS A 172 14.77 -21.33 -1.82
CA LYS A 172 13.83 -22.21 -1.14
C LYS A 172 12.39 -21.74 -1.40
N PRO A 173 11.50 -22.60 -1.92
CA PRO A 173 10.09 -22.26 -1.99
C PRO A 173 9.52 -22.10 -0.57
N VAL A 174 8.69 -21.08 -0.35
CA VAL A 174 8.06 -20.82 0.95
C VAL A 174 6.57 -21.14 0.91
N ALA A 175 5.81 -20.40 0.11
CA ALA A 175 4.37 -20.56 0.01
C ALA A 175 3.85 -20.07 -1.33
N ALA A 176 2.85 -20.74 -1.88
CA ALA A 176 2.08 -20.22 -3.02
C ALA A 176 0.82 -19.54 -2.53
N GLY A 177 0.31 -18.60 -3.32
CA GLY A 177 -0.90 -17.86 -3.02
C GLY A 177 -0.71 -16.76 -1.99
N VAL A 178 0.52 -16.26 -1.83
CA VAL A 178 0.77 -15.05 -1.03
C VAL A 178 0.26 -13.80 -1.75
N ALA A 179 0.09 -12.72 -1.00
CA ALA A 179 -0.22 -11.42 -1.56
C ALA A 179 1.04 -10.80 -2.20
N LEU A 180 0.86 -10.12 -3.33
CA LEU A 180 1.85 -9.20 -3.89
C LEU A 180 1.45 -7.77 -3.55
N LYS A 181 2.02 -7.22 -2.47
CA LYS A 181 1.78 -5.83 -2.01
C LYS A 181 3.07 -5.22 -1.50
N TYR A 182 3.20 -3.90 -1.58
CA TYR A 182 4.38 -3.17 -1.11
C TYR A 182 4.72 -3.36 0.38
N HIS A 183 3.77 -3.86 1.19
CA HIS A 183 3.90 -4.04 2.63
C HIS A 183 4.13 -5.51 3.05
N THR A 184 4.37 -6.42 2.10
CA THR A 184 4.73 -7.83 2.33
C THR A 184 5.72 -8.27 1.24
N PRO A 185 6.80 -9.01 1.54
CA PRO A 185 7.15 -9.58 2.85
C PRO A 185 7.74 -8.57 3.85
N GLY A 186 7.71 -8.94 5.13
CA GLY A 186 8.41 -8.24 6.21
C GLY A 186 9.48 -9.12 6.86
N CYS A 187 10.73 -8.67 6.89
CA CYS A 187 11.86 -9.46 7.38
C CYS A 187 12.21 -9.13 8.83
N GLY A 188 12.64 -10.16 9.56
CA GLY A 188 13.14 -10.10 10.92
C GLY A 188 14.56 -9.54 11.03
N THR A 189 15.06 -9.47 12.26
CA THR A 189 16.49 -9.21 12.53
C THR A 189 17.39 -10.41 12.22
N GLY A 190 16.81 -11.59 12.02
CA GLY A 190 17.50 -12.84 11.67
C GLY A 190 16.67 -13.67 10.70
N ASP A 191 16.44 -14.94 11.04
CA ASP A 191 16.03 -15.99 10.09
C ASP A 191 14.53 -16.08 9.81
N THR A 192 13.73 -15.12 10.25
CA THR A 192 12.26 -15.14 10.10
C THR A 192 11.79 -14.06 9.15
N ALA A 193 10.75 -14.36 8.37
CA ALA A 193 9.99 -13.37 7.63
C ALA A 193 8.49 -13.65 7.71
N GLU A 194 7.70 -12.59 7.58
CA GLU A 194 6.25 -12.63 7.52
C GLU A 194 5.78 -12.37 6.09
N PHE A 195 4.85 -13.19 5.63
CA PHE A 195 4.09 -12.97 4.42
C PHE A 195 2.62 -12.82 4.77
N THR A 196 1.86 -12.12 3.92
CA THR A 196 0.41 -12.05 4.05
C THR A 196 -0.31 -12.73 2.88
N ILE A 197 -1.52 -13.19 3.15
CA ILE A 197 -2.55 -13.51 2.16
C ILE A 197 -3.75 -12.64 2.51
N ASP A 198 -4.41 -12.05 1.52
CA ASP A 198 -5.66 -11.32 1.71
C ASP A 198 -6.83 -12.19 1.21
N PRO A 199 -7.34 -13.13 2.04
CA PRO A 199 -8.37 -14.05 1.61
C PRO A 199 -9.74 -13.38 1.46
N GLY A 200 -10.38 -13.63 0.32
CA GLY A 200 -11.78 -13.29 0.08
C GLY A 200 -12.04 -11.86 -0.39
N ASN A 201 -13.31 -11.47 -0.39
CA ASN A 201 -13.76 -10.15 -0.83
C ASN A 201 -13.78 -9.16 0.35
N ASP A 202 -13.59 -7.87 0.06
CA ASP A 202 -13.80 -6.74 0.99
C ASP A 202 -12.87 -6.64 2.21
N GLN A 203 -11.60 -7.10 2.14
CA GLN A 203 -10.59 -6.80 3.18
C GLN A 203 -10.95 -7.30 4.60
N ARG A 204 -11.81 -8.33 4.69
CA ARG A 204 -12.38 -8.79 5.97
C ARG A 204 -11.46 -9.66 6.79
N ALA A 205 -10.39 -10.19 6.20
CA ALA A 205 -9.41 -11.01 6.88
C ALA A 205 -8.05 -10.92 6.18
N THR A 206 -7.00 -11.20 6.93
CA THR A 206 -5.63 -11.38 6.47
C THR A 206 -5.12 -12.70 7.06
N GLN A 207 -4.49 -13.56 6.25
CA GLN A 207 -3.66 -14.64 6.80
C GLN A 207 -2.23 -14.14 6.91
N VAL A 208 -1.60 -14.34 8.06
CA VAL A 208 -0.20 -14.06 8.32
C VAL A 208 0.54 -15.38 8.36
N LEU A 209 1.60 -15.47 7.56
CA LEU A 209 2.44 -16.65 7.38
C LEU A 209 3.83 -16.33 7.89
N SER A 210 4.21 -16.95 9.01
CA SER A 210 5.56 -16.84 9.56
C SER A 210 6.43 -17.92 8.94
N ALA A 211 7.53 -17.52 8.32
CA ALA A 211 8.41 -18.40 7.57
C ALA A 211 9.83 -18.41 8.17
N ASP A 212 10.37 -19.62 8.33
CA ASP A 212 11.80 -19.85 8.58
C ASP A 212 12.56 -19.76 7.24
N LEU A 213 13.38 -18.74 7.08
CA LEU A 213 14.12 -18.44 5.85
C LEU A 213 15.19 -19.50 5.50
N PRO A 214 15.96 -20.08 6.45
CA PRO A 214 16.91 -21.14 6.15
C PRO A 214 16.28 -22.38 5.51
N SER A 215 15.15 -22.84 6.05
CA SER A 215 14.48 -24.05 5.56
C SER A 215 13.43 -23.78 4.49
N GLY A 216 12.93 -22.54 4.39
CA GLY A 216 11.77 -22.16 3.58
C GLY A 216 10.44 -22.67 4.14
N ARG A 217 10.39 -23.14 5.39
CA ARG A 217 9.18 -23.73 5.97
C ARG A 217 8.36 -22.70 6.71
N LEU A 218 7.05 -22.82 6.60
CA LEU A 218 6.12 -22.08 7.46
C LEU A 218 6.17 -22.65 8.87
N THR A 219 6.38 -21.79 9.86
CA THR A 219 6.33 -22.13 11.29
C THR A 219 4.94 -21.90 11.84
N HIS A 220 4.27 -20.82 11.41
CA HIS A 220 2.90 -20.47 11.82
C HIS A 220 2.10 -19.93 10.64
N VAL A 221 0.78 -20.20 10.68
CA VAL A 221 -0.21 -19.60 9.79
C VAL A 221 -1.39 -19.19 10.65
N THR A 222 -1.68 -17.89 10.70
CA THR A 222 -2.78 -17.34 11.51
C THR A 222 -3.70 -16.52 10.63
N THR A 223 -5.01 -16.78 10.69
CA THR A 223 -5.99 -15.89 10.06
C THR A 223 -6.45 -14.87 11.09
N VAL A 224 -6.49 -13.59 10.72
CA VAL A 224 -6.99 -12.52 11.58
C VAL A 224 -8.08 -11.73 10.87
N PRO A 225 -9.12 -11.25 11.57
CA PRO A 225 -10.12 -10.36 11.00
C PRO A 225 -9.53 -8.99 10.68
N GLY A 226 -10.02 -8.40 9.60
CA GLY A 226 -9.60 -7.12 9.05
C GLY A 226 -8.35 -7.21 8.18
N GLN A 227 -7.98 -6.07 7.60
CA GLN A 227 -6.77 -5.93 6.78
C GLN A 227 -5.58 -5.56 7.65
N VAL A 228 -4.64 -6.50 7.79
CA VAL A 228 -3.38 -6.23 8.50
C VAL A 228 -2.28 -5.99 7.47
N THR A 229 -1.57 -4.87 7.62
CA THR A 229 -0.48 -4.47 6.71
C THR A 229 0.85 -4.37 7.44
N SER A 230 1.95 -4.36 6.67
CA SER A 230 3.31 -4.14 7.15
C SER A 230 3.72 -5.10 8.29
N VAL A 231 3.34 -6.37 8.17
CA VAL A 231 3.61 -7.36 9.23
C VAL A 231 5.11 -7.67 9.27
N VAL A 232 5.71 -7.64 10.45
CA VAL A 232 7.12 -7.99 10.67
C VAL A 232 7.29 -8.91 11.88
N PRO A 233 8.34 -9.75 11.91
CA PRO A 233 8.63 -10.58 13.07
C PRO A 233 8.98 -9.74 14.29
N ALA A 234 8.46 -10.11 15.47
CA ALA A 234 8.88 -9.56 16.75
C ALA A 234 8.96 -10.67 17.81
N GLY A 235 9.60 -10.38 18.94
CA GLY A 235 9.95 -11.41 19.94
C GLY A 235 8.77 -12.16 20.55
N ASP A 236 7.61 -11.52 20.69
CA ASP A 236 6.40 -12.13 21.26
C ASP A 236 5.39 -12.58 20.17
N GLY A 237 5.82 -12.61 18.90
CA GLY A 237 5.00 -12.92 17.73
C GLY A 237 4.93 -11.76 16.74
N PRO A 238 4.38 -11.97 15.52
CA PRO A 238 4.37 -10.97 14.46
C PRO A 238 3.59 -9.71 14.86
N VAL A 239 4.06 -8.54 14.42
CA VAL A 239 3.40 -7.25 14.65
C VAL A 239 3.07 -6.61 13.31
N GLY A 240 1.83 -6.12 13.18
CA GLY A 240 1.35 -5.44 11.99
C GLY A 240 0.45 -4.25 12.33
N VAL A 241 -0.09 -3.62 11.28
CA VAL A 241 -0.98 -2.47 11.39
C VAL A 241 -2.39 -2.87 10.98
N LEU A 242 -3.36 -2.66 11.87
CA LEU A 242 -4.79 -2.84 11.62
C LEU A 242 -5.51 -1.50 11.81
N GLY A 243 -5.89 -0.85 10.70
CA GLY A 243 -6.46 0.50 10.76
C GLY A 243 -5.48 1.51 11.39
N GLY A 244 -5.87 2.10 12.52
CA GLY A 244 -5.04 3.05 13.29
C GLY A 244 -4.34 2.44 14.50
N GLU A 245 -4.23 1.12 14.58
CA GLU A 245 -3.63 0.39 15.69
C GLU A 245 -2.44 -0.48 15.25
N LEU A 246 -1.43 -0.54 16.11
CA LEU A 246 -0.47 -1.64 16.09
C LEU A 246 -1.09 -2.84 16.79
N VAL A 247 -1.01 -3.98 16.14
CA VAL A 247 -1.55 -5.23 16.65
C VAL A 247 -0.49 -6.32 16.61
N ARG A 248 -0.46 -7.15 17.66
CA ARG A 248 0.27 -8.41 17.67
C ARG A 248 -0.63 -9.52 17.17
N ILE A 249 -0.09 -10.34 16.27
CA ILE A 249 -0.76 -11.49 15.69
C ILE A 249 -0.45 -12.70 16.58
N PRO A 250 -1.46 -13.37 17.14
CA PRO A 250 -1.24 -14.60 17.89
C PRO A 250 -0.66 -15.69 16.98
N GLU A 251 0.28 -16.47 17.49
CA GLU A 251 0.88 -17.61 16.78
C GLU A 251 0.10 -18.92 17.00
N ASP A 252 -1.19 -18.82 17.31
CA ASP A 252 -2.07 -19.96 17.57
C ASP A 252 -2.33 -20.75 16.27
N GLY A 253 -1.69 -21.92 16.15
CA GLY A 253 -1.54 -22.69 14.91
C GLY A 253 -2.82 -22.96 14.11
N GLY A 254 -2.98 -22.24 12.99
CA GLY A 254 -3.89 -22.58 11.90
C GLY A 254 -5.35 -22.16 12.09
N ARG A 255 -5.66 -21.32 13.08
CA ARG A 255 -7.04 -20.87 13.35
C ARG A 255 -7.20 -19.37 13.13
N THR A 256 -8.47 -18.96 13.01
CA THR A 256 -8.82 -17.55 13.13
C THR A 256 -8.56 -17.10 14.56
N ALA A 257 -7.68 -16.12 14.74
CA ALA A 257 -7.35 -15.52 16.02
C ALA A 257 -7.68 -14.03 16.02
N ARG A 258 -7.98 -13.48 17.19
CA ARG A 258 -8.18 -12.03 17.35
C ARG A 258 -6.82 -11.36 17.58
N PRO A 259 -6.40 -10.38 16.76
CA PRO A 259 -5.21 -9.60 17.01
C PRO A 259 -5.27 -8.94 18.39
N VAL A 260 -4.11 -8.88 19.07
CA VAL A 260 -3.97 -8.20 20.35
C VAL A 260 -3.50 -6.78 20.09
N ALA A 261 -4.34 -5.79 20.40
CA ALA A 261 -3.96 -4.38 20.28
C ALA A 261 -2.77 -4.07 21.20
N LEU A 262 -1.74 -3.44 20.64
CA LEU A 262 -0.54 -2.99 21.35
C LEU A 262 -0.64 -1.50 21.69
N ALA A 263 -0.95 -0.69 20.68
CA ALA A 263 -1.02 0.76 20.81
C ALA A 263 -1.83 1.39 19.68
N SER A 264 -2.54 2.46 19.98
CA SER A 264 -3.10 3.35 18.95
C SER A 264 -2.01 4.30 18.44
N VAL A 265 -1.80 4.34 17.13
CA VAL A 265 -0.72 5.13 16.52
C VAL A 265 -1.16 6.55 16.11
N GLY A 266 -2.46 6.84 16.18
CA GLY A 266 -3.01 8.18 15.90
C GLY A 266 -2.89 8.63 14.44
N GLY A 267 -2.80 7.68 13.50
CA GLY A 267 -2.58 7.93 12.08
C GLY A 267 -2.45 6.65 11.26
N LEU A 268 -1.96 6.78 10.03
CA LEU A 268 -1.67 5.64 9.15
C LEU A 268 -0.21 5.25 9.33
N ALA A 269 0.04 4.08 9.94
CA ALA A 269 1.38 3.54 10.12
C ALA A 269 1.83 2.73 8.89
N TYR A 270 3.11 2.85 8.55
CA TYR A 270 3.76 2.18 7.42
C TYR A 270 5.24 1.94 7.72
N ASP A 271 5.90 1.15 6.86
CA ASP A 271 7.34 0.84 6.96
C ASP A 271 7.74 0.30 8.36
N LEU A 272 6.99 -0.67 8.90
CA LEU A 272 7.34 -1.33 10.16
C LEU A 272 8.68 -2.07 10.03
N ARG A 273 9.53 -1.97 11.05
CA ARG A 273 10.85 -2.61 11.16
C ARG A 273 11.04 -3.19 12.56
N PRO A 274 11.48 -4.44 12.70
CA PRO A 274 11.86 -4.99 13.99
C PRO A 274 13.00 -4.20 14.62
N ALA A 275 12.88 -3.86 15.90
CA ALA A 275 13.90 -3.09 16.62
C ALA A 275 14.84 -4.01 17.40
N ALA A 276 16.14 -3.64 17.46
CA ALA A 276 17.21 -4.44 18.10
C ALA A 276 16.94 -4.87 19.56
N GLY A 277 16.20 -4.05 20.33
CA GLY A 277 15.84 -4.38 21.71
C GLY A 277 14.53 -5.17 21.85
N GLY A 278 13.85 -5.50 20.76
CA GLY A 278 12.45 -5.94 20.73
C GLY A 278 11.48 -4.79 20.42
N GLY A 279 10.22 -5.12 20.11
CA GLY A 279 9.24 -4.17 19.59
C GLY A 279 9.49 -3.79 18.12
N VAL A 280 8.85 -2.72 17.66
CA VAL A 280 8.93 -2.26 16.27
C VAL A 280 9.15 -0.76 16.15
N ASP A 281 9.97 -0.37 15.18
CA ASP A 281 10.05 1.01 14.68
C ASP A 281 9.15 1.13 13.45
N PHE A 282 8.46 2.27 13.30
CA PHE A 282 7.58 2.51 12.17
C PHE A 282 7.49 3.99 11.85
N ALA A 283 7.06 4.29 10.63
CA ALA A 283 6.66 5.63 10.25
C ALA A 283 5.14 5.79 10.41
N VAL A 284 4.68 6.97 10.83
CA VAL A 284 3.25 7.27 10.94
C VAL A 284 2.92 8.64 10.37
N GLN A 285 1.92 8.65 9.50
CA GLN A 285 1.35 9.86 8.94
C GLN A 285 0.25 10.37 9.88
N ARG A 286 0.43 11.57 10.46
CA ARG A 286 -0.57 12.17 11.36
C ARG A 286 -1.68 12.85 10.56
N ALA A 287 -2.93 12.65 10.97
CA ALA A 287 -4.15 13.09 10.26
C ALA A 287 -4.25 14.61 9.97
N ALA A 288 -3.51 15.46 10.70
CA ALA A 288 -3.51 16.92 10.52
C ALA A 288 -2.13 17.51 10.15
N GLY A 289 -1.12 16.66 9.92
CA GLY A 289 0.28 17.08 9.80
C GLY A 289 0.81 17.10 8.36
N ARG A 290 1.67 18.07 8.05
CA ARG A 290 2.54 18.07 6.86
C ARG A 290 3.84 17.27 7.05
N SER A 291 3.94 16.53 8.15
CA SER A 291 5.09 15.71 8.52
C SER A 291 4.66 14.31 8.94
N SER A 292 5.56 13.36 8.73
CA SER A 292 5.46 11.99 9.24
C SER A 292 6.41 11.85 10.43
N LEU A 293 6.06 11.01 11.39
CA LEU A 293 6.93 10.70 12.53
C LEU A 293 7.56 9.33 12.39
N ILE A 294 8.74 9.17 12.99
CA ILE A 294 9.32 7.87 13.28
C ILE A 294 9.02 7.56 14.74
N VAL A 295 8.42 6.42 15.00
CA VAL A 295 7.95 6.02 16.34
C VAL A 295 8.45 4.61 16.64
N ARG A 296 8.87 4.38 17.89
CA ARG A 296 9.12 3.06 18.45
C ARG A 296 7.94 2.63 19.29
N GLU A 297 7.45 1.43 19.06
CA GLU A 297 6.61 0.70 20.01
C GLU A 297 7.48 -0.27 20.81
N ARG A 298 7.25 -0.31 22.11
CA ARG A 298 7.81 -1.32 23.02
C ARG A 298 6.86 -1.56 24.18
N SER A 299 6.33 -2.78 24.27
CA SER A 299 5.46 -3.19 25.38
C SER A 299 4.25 -2.26 25.59
N GLY A 300 3.66 -1.79 24.49
CA GLY A 300 2.53 -0.85 24.45
C GLY A 300 2.92 0.63 24.56
N HIS A 301 4.19 0.96 24.79
CA HIS A 301 4.66 2.34 24.91
C HIS A 301 5.17 2.88 23.57
N LEU A 302 4.63 4.02 23.15
CA LEU A 302 5.05 4.73 21.95
C LEU A 302 6.05 5.85 22.29
N THR A 303 7.23 5.81 21.67
CA THR A 303 8.26 6.85 21.79
C THR A 303 8.57 7.45 20.42
N THR A 304 8.50 8.77 20.29
CA THR A 304 8.91 9.43 19.05
C THR A 304 10.43 9.45 18.93
N LEU A 305 10.94 8.92 17.82
CA LEU A 305 12.37 8.84 17.49
C LEU A 305 12.81 9.91 16.51
N GLY A 306 11.88 10.53 15.79
CA GLY A 306 12.19 11.52 14.78
C GLY A 306 10.98 11.96 13.97
N GLU A 307 11.25 12.81 12.98
CA GLU A 307 10.27 13.35 12.04
C GLU A 307 10.91 13.51 10.66
N GLY A 308 10.06 13.49 9.64
CA GLY A 308 10.45 13.71 8.26
C GLY A 308 9.31 14.25 7.41
N THR A 309 9.60 14.43 6.13
CA THR A 309 8.62 14.95 5.18
C THR A 309 7.47 13.96 5.00
N HIS A 310 6.26 14.48 4.78
CA HIS A 310 5.06 13.66 4.67
C HIS A 310 5.10 12.66 3.50
N THR A 311 5.63 13.07 2.35
CA THR A 311 5.69 12.26 1.12
C THR A 311 7.01 11.52 0.93
N GLY A 312 8.06 11.87 1.68
CA GLY A 312 9.41 11.35 1.47
C GLY A 312 9.94 10.47 2.59
N LEU A 313 9.43 10.59 3.83
CA LEU A 313 9.93 9.81 4.94
C LEU A 313 9.70 8.33 4.70
N ARG A 314 10.77 7.54 4.70
CA ARG A 314 10.73 6.08 4.60
C ARG A 314 11.60 5.47 5.68
N LEU A 315 11.14 4.35 6.22
CA LEU A 315 11.91 3.57 7.18
C LEU A 315 12.33 2.24 6.53
N MET A 316 13.63 2.01 6.47
CA MET A 316 14.21 0.82 5.85
C MET A 316 14.83 -0.07 6.91
N GLN A 317 14.84 -1.38 6.63
CA GLN A 317 15.51 -2.34 7.50
C GLN A 317 17.02 -2.06 7.45
N GLY A 318 17.64 -1.97 8.61
CA GLY A 318 19.09 -2.02 8.74
C GLY A 318 19.54 -3.19 9.59
N ARG A 319 20.87 -3.32 9.68
CA ARG A 319 21.51 -4.44 10.35
C ARG A 319 21.07 -4.56 11.79
N ALA A 320 20.87 -5.80 12.25
CA ALA A 320 20.58 -6.14 13.65
C ALA A 320 19.40 -5.36 14.27
N GLY A 321 18.42 -4.93 13.47
CA GLY A 321 17.24 -4.20 13.95
C GLY A 321 17.47 -2.69 14.18
N HIS A 322 18.51 -2.12 13.57
CA HIS A 322 18.65 -0.66 13.46
C HIS A 322 17.89 -0.15 12.25
N ALA A 323 16.88 0.68 12.44
CA ALA A 323 16.15 1.25 11.32
C ALA A 323 16.96 2.36 10.64
N LEU A 324 16.86 2.43 9.31
CA LEU A 324 17.47 3.47 8.48
C LEU A 324 16.37 4.42 8.00
N ALA A 325 16.53 5.71 8.26
CA ALA A 325 15.55 6.73 7.91
C ALA A 325 16.01 7.54 6.68
N LEU A 326 15.21 7.49 5.62
CA LEU A 326 15.35 8.32 4.42
C LEU A 326 14.46 9.55 4.57
N GLU A 327 14.92 10.71 4.09
CA GLU A 327 14.19 12.00 4.15
C GLU A 327 13.72 12.42 5.57
N ALA A 328 14.42 11.96 6.61
CA ALA A 328 14.22 12.44 7.97
C ALA A 328 14.77 13.87 8.12
N THR A 329 13.97 14.78 8.65
CA THR A 329 14.35 16.18 8.92
C THR A 329 14.93 16.35 10.31
N ARG A 330 14.57 15.46 11.25
CA ARG A 330 15.11 15.43 12.61
C ARG A 330 15.07 14.02 13.15
N LEU A 331 16.15 13.62 13.84
CA LEU A 331 16.21 12.41 14.64
C LEU A 331 16.55 12.76 16.09
N VAL A 332 15.98 12.01 17.02
CA VAL A 332 16.33 12.08 18.44
C VAL A 332 17.72 11.44 18.63
N PRO A 333 18.69 12.15 19.22
CA PRO A 333 20.01 11.59 19.52
C PRO A 333 19.91 10.30 20.35
N GLY A 334 20.68 9.28 20.00
CA GLY A 334 20.67 8.00 20.71
C GLY A 334 19.44 7.13 20.48
N SER A 335 18.52 7.50 19.58
CA SER A 335 17.34 6.68 19.23
C SER A 335 17.67 5.29 18.64
N GLY A 336 18.89 5.14 18.10
CA GLY A 336 19.32 3.95 17.38
C GLY A 336 18.85 3.90 15.92
N VAL A 337 18.09 4.91 15.47
CA VAL A 337 17.74 5.13 14.06
C VAL A 337 18.83 5.95 13.39
N ARG A 338 19.21 5.59 12.18
CA ARG A 338 20.23 6.32 11.42
C ARG A 338 19.65 7.00 10.20
N ALA A 339 19.92 8.30 10.07
CA ALA A 339 19.61 9.03 8.85
C ALA A 339 20.50 8.57 7.69
N VAL A 340 19.89 8.40 6.52
CA VAL A 340 20.59 8.06 5.29
C VAL A 340 20.36 9.16 4.27
N ALA A 341 21.47 9.72 3.77
CA ALA A 341 21.43 10.78 2.77
C ALA A 341 21.14 10.20 1.38
N THR A 342 20.12 10.78 0.74
CA THR A 342 19.66 10.50 -0.63
C THR A 342 20.06 11.62 -1.61
N ARG A 343 20.58 12.74 -1.08
CA ARG A 343 21.01 13.91 -1.84
C ARG A 343 22.09 13.50 -2.84
N GLY A 344 21.73 13.46 -4.11
CA GLY A 344 22.58 12.98 -5.21
C GLY A 344 21.85 12.03 -6.15
N LEU A 345 20.73 11.43 -5.71
CA LEU A 345 19.84 10.70 -6.60
C LEU A 345 18.93 11.66 -7.39
N PRO A 346 18.71 11.42 -8.69
CA PRO A 346 17.80 12.22 -9.50
C PRO A 346 16.32 11.88 -9.25
N GLY A 347 16.03 10.73 -8.64
CA GLY A 347 14.69 10.26 -8.29
C GLY A 347 14.64 9.71 -6.87
N ALA A 348 13.48 9.16 -6.50
CA ALA A 348 13.27 8.59 -5.17
C ALA A 348 14.19 7.38 -4.92
N ALA A 349 14.58 7.22 -3.66
CA ALA A 349 15.28 6.02 -3.20
C ALA A 349 14.33 4.83 -3.21
N THR A 350 14.76 3.71 -3.79
CA THR A 350 13.99 2.46 -3.88
C THR A 350 14.54 1.37 -2.96
N GLY A 351 15.74 1.55 -2.42
CA GLY A 351 16.40 0.58 -1.55
C GLY A 351 17.60 1.19 -0.85
N VAL A 352 18.07 0.54 0.21
CA VAL A 352 19.26 0.94 0.96
C VAL A 352 20.00 -0.30 1.41
N SER A 353 21.32 -0.22 1.49
CA SER A 353 22.14 -1.30 2.03
C SER A 353 21.93 -1.41 3.55
N LEU A 354 22.11 -2.60 4.13
CA LEU A 354 21.81 -2.87 5.55
C LEU A 354 22.55 -1.96 6.53
N ASP A 355 23.76 -1.54 6.18
CA ASP A 355 24.56 -0.60 6.97
C ASP A 355 24.48 0.83 6.41
N GLY A 356 23.51 1.14 5.55
CA GLY A 356 23.26 2.48 5.01
C GLY A 356 24.44 3.08 4.25
N GLY A 357 25.37 2.27 3.76
CA GLY A 357 26.54 2.68 3.00
C GLY A 357 26.24 3.01 1.54
N ALA A 358 25.13 2.49 1.00
CA ALA A 358 24.64 2.79 -0.34
C ALA A 358 23.11 2.85 -0.41
N VAL A 359 22.60 3.64 -1.35
CA VAL A 359 21.17 3.80 -1.63
C VAL A 359 20.92 3.49 -3.10
N LEU A 360 19.87 2.74 -3.39
CA LEU A 360 19.35 2.52 -4.74
C LEU A 360 18.40 3.64 -5.12
N GLY A 361 18.52 4.11 -6.34
CA GLY A 361 17.55 5.02 -6.92
C GLY A 361 17.33 4.76 -8.40
N LEU A 362 16.22 5.29 -8.88
CA LEU A 362 15.89 5.30 -10.29
C LEU A 362 16.20 6.68 -10.87
N GLY A 363 16.65 6.70 -12.12
CA GLY A 363 16.75 7.90 -12.94
C GLY A 363 16.03 7.69 -14.28
N ALA A 364 15.75 8.78 -15.00
CA ALA A 364 14.89 8.78 -16.21
C ALA A 364 15.27 7.78 -17.31
N ARG A 365 16.52 7.26 -17.34
CA ARG A 365 17.01 6.28 -18.34
C ARG A 365 17.68 5.06 -17.69
N THR A 366 17.35 4.77 -16.45
CA THR A 366 18.00 3.68 -15.70
C THR A 366 17.26 2.38 -15.96
N ALA A 367 17.96 1.35 -16.43
CA ALA A 367 17.39 0.02 -16.57
C ALA A 367 17.16 -0.60 -15.18
N ALA A 368 16.08 -1.37 -15.02
CA ALA A 368 15.78 -2.05 -13.74
C ALA A 368 16.90 -3.01 -13.29
N SER A 369 17.63 -3.59 -14.25
CA SER A 369 18.79 -4.46 -14.03
C SER A 369 20.07 -3.72 -13.64
N ALA A 370 20.10 -2.39 -13.75
CA ALA A 370 21.27 -1.56 -13.43
C ALA A 370 20.84 -0.25 -12.74
N PRO A 371 20.21 -0.32 -11.55
CA PRO A 371 19.78 0.88 -10.83
C PRO A 371 20.97 1.77 -10.45
N LEU A 372 20.70 3.07 -10.24
CA LEU A 372 21.72 3.98 -9.75
C LEU A 372 22.07 3.61 -8.30
N VAL A 373 23.36 3.63 -7.99
CA VAL A 373 23.85 3.38 -6.63
C VAL A 373 24.49 4.65 -6.09
N LEU A 374 23.91 5.27 -5.07
CA LEU A 374 24.51 6.42 -4.38
C LEU A 374 25.36 5.92 -3.20
N ALA A 375 26.66 6.18 -3.20
CA ALA A 375 27.50 5.99 -2.03
C ALA A 375 27.25 7.09 -1.00
N THR A 376 26.67 6.74 0.14
CA THR A 376 26.14 7.72 1.12
C THR A 376 27.25 8.51 1.81
N ARG A 377 28.41 7.89 2.05
CA ARG A 377 29.58 8.54 2.68
C ARG A 377 30.20 9.63 1.80
N THR A 378 30.20 9.44 0.49
CA THR A 378 30.83 10.38 -0.45
C THR A 378 29.83 11.28 -1.18
N GLY A 379 28.53 10.96 -1.12
CA GLY A 379 27.50 11.63 -1.90
C GLY A 379 27.65 11.46 -3.41
N LYS A 380 28.38 10.42 -3.86
CA LYS A 380 28.68 10.18 -5.28
C LYS A 380 27.84 9.05 -5.82
N VAL A 381 27.23 9.26 -6.98
CA VAL A 381 26.56 8.19 -7.74
C VAL A 381 27.64 7.32 -8.39
N LEU A 382 27.63 6.05 -8.04
CA LEU A 382 28.44 4.99 -8.60
C LEU A 382 27.73 4.46 -9.86
N LYS A 383 28.45 4.42 -10.98
CA LYS A 383 27.97 3.75 -12.18
C LYS A 383 28.26 2.27 -12.05
N ARG A 384 27.20 1.46 -11.94
CA ARG A 384 27.28 0.01 -11.82
C ARG A 384 26.56 -0.62 -13.00
N SER A 385 27.26 -1.51 -13.70
CA SER A 385 26.67 -2.27 -14.80
C SER A 385 25.72 -3.33 -14.26
N ALA A 386 24.74 -3.73 -15.07
CA ALA A 386 23.91 -4.89 -14.75
C ALA A 386 24.77 -6.12 -14.48
N ALA A 387 24.31 -6.97 -13.57
CA ALA A 387 24.91 -8.27 -13.41
C ALA A 387 24.77 -9.07 -14.73
N PRO A 388 25.81 -9.81 -15.17
CA PRO A 388 25.65 -10.74 -16.26
C PRO A 388 24.61 -11.81 -15.90
N SER A 389 23.59 -11.99 -16.74
CA SER A 389 22.59 -13.04 -16.58
C SER A 389 23.22 -14.40 -16.87
N ALA A 390 23.53 -15.14 -15.81
CA ALA A 390 24.26 -16.41 -15.87
C ALA A 390 23.58 -17.52 -15.07
N ARG A 391 22.59 -17.18 -14.23
CA ARG A 391 21.85 -18.15 -13.44
C ARG A 391 20.74 -18.78 -14.25
N ARG A 392 20.58 -20.09 -14.05
CA ARG A 392 19.41 -20.81 -14.57
C ARG A 392 18.20 -20.43 -13.72
N PRO A 393 17.04 -20.16 -14.35
CA PRO A 393 15.80 -19.91 -13.61
C PRO A 393 15.44 -21.09 -12.71
N ASP A 394 15.19 -20.80 -11.44
CA ASP A 394 14.55 -21.72 -10.51
C ASP A 394 13.07 -21.80 -10.85
N THR A 395 12.60 -23.02 -11.12
CA THR A 395 11.23 -23.29 -11.55
C THR A 395 10.41 -24.02 -10.48
N VAL A 396 11.00 -24.23 -9.30
CA VAL A 396 10.34 -24.93 -8.20
C VAL A 396 9.11 -24.14 -7.77
N LEU A 397 7.98 -24.82 -7.74
CA LEU A 397 6.70 -24.26 -7.35
C LEU A 397 6.51 -24.40 -5.83
N PRO A 398 6.26 -23.31 -5.09
CA PRO A 398 5.82 -23.40 -3.70
C PRO A 398 4.44 -24.03 -3.59
N VAL A 399 4.16 -24.61 -2.42
CA VAL A 399 2.85 -25.22 -2.13
C VAL A 399 1.99 -24.22 -1.36
N PRO A 400 0.66 -24.17 -1.57
CA PRO A 400 -0.23 -23.35 -0.74
C PRO A 400 -0.14 -23.74 0.74
N PRO A 401 -0.30 -22.79 1.68
CA PRO A 401 -0.27 -23.12 3.11
C PRO A 401 -1.49 -23.97 3.52
N PRO A 402 -1.36 -24.82 4.54
CA PRO A 402 -2.51 -25.50 5.15
C PRO A 402 -3.56 -24.49 5.62
N GLY A 403 -4.84 -24.71 5.28
CA GLY A 403 -5.92 -23.79 5.66
C GLY A 403 -5.98 -22.49 4.83
N ALA A 404 -5.25 -22.41 3.72
CA ALA A 404 -5.52 -21.40 2.69
C ALA A 404 -6.99 -21.46 2.27
N PHE A 405 -7.66 -20.32 2.20
CA PHE A 405 -9.02 -20.26 1.66
C PHE A 405 -9.00 -20.81 0.24
N GLY A 406 -9.86 -21.80 -0.01
CA GLY A 406 -9.70 -22.77 -1.09
C GLY A 406 -9.63 -22.18 -2.50
N GLY A 407 -8.72 -22.74 -3.30
CA GLY A 407 -8.72 -22.57 -4.75
C GLY A 407 -7.32 -22.55 -5.35
N ALA A 408 -6.71 -23.72 -5.47
CA ALA A 408 -5.64 -24.11 -6.39
C ALA A 408 -4.79 -23.00 -7.05
N ALA A 409 -3.46 -23.16 -6.93
CA ALA A 409 -2.48 -22.65 -7.90
C ALA A 409 -2.65 -23.25 -9.32
N GLY A 410 -3.87 -23.54 -9.75
CA GLY A 410 -4.22 -24.23 -11.00
C GLY A 410 -5.61 -23.88 -11.56
N GLY A 411 -6.20 -22.75 -11.20
CA GLY A 411 -7.55 -22.40 -11.66
C GLY A 411 -7.76 -20.91 -11.89
N LEU A 412 -7.16 -20.35 -12.94
CA LEU A 412 -7.59 -19.06 -13.50
C LEU A 412 -8.93 -19.25 -14.24
N THR A 413 -10.03 -19.41 -13.49
CA THR A 413 -11.39 -19.32 -14.05
C THR A 413 -12.29 -18.54 -13.09
N PRO A 414 -12.89 -17.41 -13.52
CA PRO A 414 -13.73 -16.59 -12.66
C PRO A 414 -15.11 -17.23 -12.50
N SER A 415 -15.63 -17.28 -11.26
CA SER A 415 -17.05 -17.53 -11.02
C SER A 415 -17.65 -16.46 -10.12
N SER A 416 -18.72 -15.86 -10.64
CA SER A 416 -19.47 -14.76 -10.07
C SER A 416 -20.44 -15.24 -9.00
N ALA A 417 -20.24 -14.81 -7.76
CA ALA A 417 -21.26 -14.86 -6.72
C ALA A 417 -21.52 -13.43 -6.22
N GLY A 418 -22.73 -12.92 -6.51
CA GLY A 418 -23.18 -11.60 -6.07
C GLY A 418 -23.40 -11.56 -4.57
N VAL A 419 -22.91 -10.50 -3.91
CA VAL A 419 -23.10 -10.25 -2.48
C VAL A 419 -23.70 -8.86 -2.31
N ARG A 420 -24.83 -8.78 -1.60
CA ARG A 420 -25.36 -7.53 -1.03
C ARG A 420 -24.62 -7.24 0.27
N GLY A 421 -23.97 -6.09 0.38
CA GLY A 421 -23.23 -5.67 1.57
C GLY A 421 -23.84 -4.41 2.21
N THR A 422 -24.03 -4.44 3.53
CA THR A 422 -24.38 -3.27 4.36
C THR A 422 -23.11 -2.55 4.80
N VAL A 423 -23.09 -1.22 4.66
CA VAL A 423 -21.94 -0.33 4.90
C VAL A 423 -21.82 0.07 6.38
N SER A 424 -20.61 0.04 6.95
CA SER A 424 -20.29 0.57 8.29
C SER A 424 -19.58 1.93 8.15
N PRO A 425 -19.96 2.99 8.89
CA PRO A 425 -19.57 4.36 8.56
C PRO A 425 -18.40 4.88 9.42
N LEU A 426 -17.14 4.55 9.10
CA LEU A 426 -15.98 5.25 9.66
C LEU A 426 -14.79 5.28 8.68
N THR A 427 -14.88 6.11 7.65
CA THR A 427 -13.73 6.67 6.91
C THR A 427 -14.16 8.03 6.37
N ALA A 428 -13.33 9.06 6.48
CA ALA A 428 -13.60 10.35 5.85
C ALA A 428 -13.72 10.11 4.34
N THR A 429 -14.96 10.10 3.83
CA THR A 429 -15.24 9.98 2.41
C THR A 429 -14.47 11.08 1.68
N PRO A 430 -13.59 10.76 0.72
CA PRO A 430 -12.91 11.79 -0.04
C PRO A 430 -13.98 12.70 -0.65
N LYS A 431 -13.92 14.00 -0.36
CA LYS A 431 -15.00 14.96 -0.71
C LYS A 431 -15.32 15.01 -2.21
N CYS A 432 -14.38 14.57 -3.04
CA CYS A 432 -14.44 14.63 -4.51
C CYS A 432 -14.36 13.25 -5.17
N ALA A 433 -14.54 12.15 -4.43
CA ALA A 433 -14.55 10.80 -5.00
C ALA A 433 -15.96 10.19 -4.98
N VAL A 434 -16.18 9.24 -5.88
CA VAL A 434 -17.33 8.33 -5.82
C VAL A 434 -17.01 7.23 -4.82
N GLY A 435 -17.87 7.02 -3.81
CA GLY A 435 -17.67 5.99 -2.81
C GLY A 435 -17.81 4.57 -3.36
N ARG A 436 -17.15 3.58 -2.74
CA ARG A 436 -17.46 2.18 -3.00
C ARG A 436 -18.86 1.84 -2.46
N ASN A 437 -19.65 1.12 -3.25
CA ASN A 437 -21.01 0.71 -2.90
C ASN A 437 -21.95 1.88 -2.56
N GLU A 438 -21.71 3.07 -3.11
CA GLU A 438 -22.60 4.21 -2.96
C GLU A 438 -23.73 4.11 -3.99
N GLU A 439 -24.86 3.50 -3.60
CA GLU A 439 -25.97 3.12 -4.49
C GLU A 439 -26.59 4.31 -5.23
N ASN A 440 -26.50 5.50 -4.64
CA ASN A 440 -26.99 6.77 -5.17
C ASN A 440 -25.90 7.62 -5.86
N ARG A 441 -24.66 7.10 -5.99
CA ARG A 441 -23.56 7.76 -6.68
C ARG A 441 -22.59 6.71 -7.21
N GLN A 442 -22.71 6.37 -8.49
CA GLN A 442 -21.91 5.35 -9.14
C GLN A 442 -21.22 5.89 -10.40
N VAL A 443 -20.12 5.26 -10.81
CA VAL A 443 -19.41 5.66 -12.03
C VAL A 443 -20.07 5.00 -13.24
N MET A 444 -20.32 5.78 -14.29
CA MET A 444 -20.83 5.25 -15.55
C MET A 444 -19.72 4.55 -16.32
N GLN A 445 -19.94 3.30 -16.75
CA GLN A 445 -18.96 2.62 -17.59
C GLN A 445 -18.95 3.24 -19.00
N PRO A 446 -17.82 3.77 -19.49
CA PRO A 446 -17.74 4.24 -20.86
C PRO A 446 -17.56 3.08 -21.85
N GLY A 447 -18.02 3.25 -23.08
CA GLY A 447 -17.60 2.41 -24.20
C GLY A 447 -16.24 2.86 -24.75
N THR A 448 -15.47 1.93 -25.35
CA THR A 448 -14.14 2.24 -25.93
C THR A 448 -14.17 3.37 -26.95
N ALA A 449 -15.21 3.43 -27.79
CA ALA A 449 -15.43 4.52 -28.74
C ALA A 449 -15.69 5.86 -28.05
N GLN A 450 -16.40 5.88 -26.91
CA GLN A 450 -16.67 7.09 -26.15
C GLN A 450 -15.40 7.63 -25.49
N VAL A 451 -14.54 6.74 -24.93
CA VAL A 451 -13.23 7.14 -24.39
C VAL A 451 -12.35 7.70 -25.49
N SER A 452 -12.25 7.01 -26.63
CA SER A 452 -11.44 7.46 -27.77
C SER A 452 -11.90 8.81 -28.33
N TRP A 453 -13.22 9.02 -28.44
CA TRP A 453 -13.81 10.31 -28.82
C TRP A 453 -13.53 11.39 -27.77
N ALA A 454 -13.70 11.08 -26.49
CA ALA A 454 -13.46 12.04 -25.41
C ALA A 454 -11.99 12.48 -25.37
N VAL A 455 -11.03 11.56 -25.55
CA VAL A 455 -9.60 11.88 -25.63
C VAL A 455 -9.31 12.81 -26.81
N GLN A 456 -9.87 12.52 -27.99
CA GLN A 456 -9.72 13.38 -29.18
C GLN A 456 -10.27 14.79 -28.94
N MET A 457 -11.46 14.89 -28.34
CA MET A 457 -12.08 16.18 -28.07
C MET A 457 -11.37 16.94 -26.93
N ALA A 458 -10.82 16.24 -25.93
CA ALA A 458 -10.07 16.84 -24.83
C ALA A 458 -8.72 17.42 -25.29
N GLU A 459 -7.99 16.69 -26.12
CA GLU A 459 -6.73 17.15 -26.73
C GLU A 459 -6.90 18.50 -27.44
N GLN A 460 -7.99 18.64 -28.19
CA GLN A 460 -8.31 19.83 -28.99
C GLN A 460 -8.99 20.94 -28.16
N GLY A 461 -9.23 20.73 -26.86
CA GLY A 461 -9.93 21.68 -26.00
C GLY A 461 -11.44 21.80 -26.28
N LEU A 462 -12.01 20.87 -27.05
CA LEU A 462 -13.38 20.92 -27.56
C LEU A 462 -14.42 20.27 -26.63
N LEU A 463 -14.03 19.69 -25.49
CA LEU A 463 -14.95 19.22 -24.44
C LEU A 463 -15.34 20.33 -23.44
N THR A 464 -15.26 21.60 -23.85
CA THR A 464 -15.53 22.77 -22.99
C THR A 464 -16.83 23.48 -23.40
N GLY A 465 -17.41 24.25 -22.48
CA GLY A 465 -18.62 25.02 -22.71
C GLY A 465 -19.93 24.35 -22.26
N SER A 466 -21.04 25.09 -22.38
CA SER A 466 -22.34 24.71 -21.81
C SER A 466 -22.93 23.42 -22.40
N ALA A 467 -22.54 23.04 -23.62
CA ALA A 467 -22.98 21.79 -24.26
C ALA A 467 -22.48 20.52 -23.54
N TYR A 468 -21.36 20.61 -22.81
CA TYR A 468 -20.77 19.48 -22.09
C TYR A 468 -20.91 19.59 -20.57
N GLN A 469 -21.53 20.69 -20.11
CA GLN A 469 -21.87 20.87 -18.70
C GLN A 469 -22.87 19.79 -18.28
N ARG A 470 -22.58 19.15 -17.15
CA ARG A 470 -23.50 18.23 -16.50
C ARG A 470 -24.38 19.04 -15.55
N PRO A 471 -25.71 19.03 -15.72
CA PRO A 471 -26.60 19.73 -14.80
C PRO A 471 -26.51 19.14 -13.39
N ALA A 472 -27.04 19.86 -12.40
CA ALA A 472 -27.15 19.32 -11.05
C ALA A 472 -27.94 18.00 -11.08
N ASN A 473 -27.46 17.03 -10.31
CA ASN A 473 -27.99 15.67 -10.25
C ASN A 473 -27.98 14.92 -11.61
N PHE A 474 -27.04 15.24 -12.50
CA PHE A 474 -26.84 14.49 -13.73
C PHE A 474 -26.69 12.98 -13.43
N ALA A 475 -27.43 12.15 -14.17
CA ALA A 475 -27.49 10.69 -13.98
C ALA A 475 -27.85 10.24 -12.55
N ASN A 476 -28.61 11.05 -11.80
CA ASN A 476 -29.02 10.77 -10.42
C ASN A 476 -27.87 10.63 -9.41
N LEU A 477 -26.71 11.23 -9.69
CA LEU A 477 -25.50 11.09 -8.86
C LEU A 477 -25.51 11.91 -7.56
N GLY A 478 -26.54 12.73 -7.33
CA GLY A 478 -26.61 13.63 -6.18
C GLY A 478 -25.51 14.70 -6.14
N LEU A 479 -24.87 14.98 -7.28
CA LEU A 479 -23.81 15.99 -7.43
C LEU A 479 -24.39 17.36 -7.80
N VAL A 480 -23.66 18.42 -7.47
CA VAL A 480 -23.92 19.76 -8.03
C VAL A 480 -23.67 19.76 -9.54
N ALA A 481 -24.09 20.80 -10.26
CA ALA A 481 -23.73 20.94 -11.66
C ALA A 481 -22.19 21.04 -11.79
N TYR A 482 -21.62 20.34 -12.76
CA TYR A 482 -20.16 20.24 -12.94
C TYR A 482 -19.79 20.18 -14.42
N SER A 483 -18.55 20.48 -14.75
CA SER A 483 -18.04 20.45 -16.13
C SER A 483 -16.68 19.78 -16.14
N PRO A 484 -16.56 18.51 -16.59
CA PRO A 484 -15.31 17.76 -16.46
C PRO A 484 -14.05 18.49 -16.95
N ASN A 485 -14.07 19.04 -18.16
CA ASN A 485 -12.94 19.79 -18.72
C ASN A 485 -12.93 21.29 -18.35
N GLY A 486 -13.95 21.75 -17.60
CA GLY A 486 -13.98 23.10 -17.01
C GLY A 486 -13.42 23.11 -15.59
N ASP A 487 -13.73 22.09 -14.80
CA ASP A 487 -13.26 21.90 -13.43
C ASP A 487 -11.79 21.44 -13.42
N PHE A 488 -11.39 20.69 -14.45
CA PHE A 488 -10.01 20.28 -14.70
C PHE A 488 -9.54 20.82 -16.06
N GLY A 489 -9.02 22.05 -16.05
CA GLY A 489 -8.55 22.71 -17.25
C GLY A 489 -7.35 22.01 -17.90
N LYS A 490 -7.23 22.14 -19.23
CA LYS A 490 -6.05 21.69 -19.97
C LYS A 490 -4.80 22.40 -19.46
N VAL A 491 -3.75 21.64 -19.16
CA VAL A 491 -2.41 22.18 -18.88
C VAL A 491 -1.70 22.40 -20.22
N ALA A 492 -1.34 23.64 -20.52
CA ALA A 492 -0.57 23.96 -21.71
C ALA A 492 0.86 23.39 -21.58
N LEU A 493 1.30 22.64 -22.59
CA LEU A 493 2.66 22.13 -22.68
C LEU A 493 3.56 23.13 -23.42
N HIS A 494 4.82 23.22 -22.98
CA HIS A 494 5.85 23.95 -23.72
C HIS A 494 6.59 22.99 -24.65
N HIS A 495 6.48 23.20 -25.97
CA HIS A 495 7.14 22.34 -26.93
C HIS A 495 8.50 22.92 -27.38
N PRO A 496 9.60 22.13 -27.36
CA PRO A 496 10.95 22.65 -27.62
C PRO A 496 11.19 23.16 -29.04
N SER A 497 10.35 22.79 -30.02
CA SER A 497 10.49 23.24 -31.42
C SER A 497 10.01 24.68 -31.65
N GLY A 498 9.38 25.31 -30.66
CA GLY A 498 8.81 26.65 -30.78
C GLY A 498 7.51 26.72 -31.61
N ASP A 499 6.91 25.57 -31.93
CA ASP A 499 5.56 25.53 -32.50
C ASP A 499 4.50 25.93 -31.45
N SER A 500 3.30 26.30 -31.94
CA SER A 500 2.18 26.69 -31.08
C SER A 500 1.43 25.49 -30.50
N TRP A 501 2.01 24.28 -30.56
CA TRP A 501 1.38 23.06 -30.07
C TRP A 501 1.55 22.94 -28.56
N ASP A 502 0.43 23.05 -27.84
CA ASP A 502 0.40 23.11 -26.38
C ASP A 502 -0.40 21.96 -25.74
N SER A 503 -0.74 20.90 -26.50
CA SER A 503 -1.50 19.73 -26.03
C SER A 503 -0.67 18.45 -25.98
N VAL A 504 -1.11 17.48 -25.18
CA VAL A 504 -0.61 16.10 -25.25
C VAL A 504 -1.13 15.46 -26.55
N PRO A 505 -0.28 14.92 -27.43
CA PRO A 505 -0.73 14.23 -28.64
C PRO A 505 -1.71 13.09 -28.32
N ARG A 506 -2.75 12.91 -29.15
CA ARG A 506 -3.79 11.89 -28.95
C ARG A 506 -3.25 10.50 -28.63
N SER A 507 -2.23 10.06 -29.37
CA SER A 507 -1.65 8.73 -29.22
C SER A 507 -1.01 8.54 -27.84
N VAL A 508 -0.34 9.57 -27.33
CA VAL A 508 0.24 9.59 -25.98
C VAL A 508 -0.86 9.62 -24.94
N TYR A 509 -1.90 10.43 -25.12
CA TYR A 509 -3.02 10.47 -24.18
C TYR A 509 -3.78 9.12 -24.17
N GLN A 510 -4.02 8.50 -25.32
CA GLN A 510 -4.62 7.16 -25.38
C GLN A 510 -3.73 6.09 -24.73
N ALA A 511 -2.41 6.17 -24.90
CA ALA A 511 -1.48 5.26 -24.23
C ALA A 511 -1.54 5.40 -22.70
N ILE A 512 -1.58 6.63 -22.18
CA ILE A 512 -1.74 6.91 -20.74
C ILE A 512 -3.09 6.36 -20.24
N VAL A 513 -4.18 6.65 -20.94
CA VAL A 513 -5.53 6.16 -20.57
C VAL A 513 -5.60 4.63 -20.61
N ALA A 514 -4.89 3.99 -21.53
CA ALA A 514 -4.79 2.53 -21.58
C ALA A 514 -3.97 1.97 -20.40
N GLN A 515 -2.80 2.56 -20.12
CA GLN A 515 -1.91 2.13 -19.03
C GLN A 515 -2.58 2.29 -17.65
N GLU A 516 -3.26 3.40 -17.43
CA GLU A 516 -3.98 3.70 -16.17
C GLU A 516 -5.31 2.94 -16.05
N SER A 517 -5.59 1.99 -16.96
CA SER A 517 -6.85 1.23 -17.02
C SER A 517 -8.12 2.08 -17.17
N ASN A 518 -7.98 3.34 -17.57
CA ASN A 518 -9.05 4.33 -17.63
C ASN A 518 -10.08 4.09 -18.76
N TYR A 519 -9.88 3.06 -19.60
CA TYR A 519 -10.90 2.55 -20.51
C TYR A 519 -12.06 1.85 -19.79
N SER A 520 -11.85 1.45 -18.53
CA SER A 520 -12.90 0.95 -17.65
C SER A 520 -12.91 1.76 -16.37
N GLN A 521 -14.02 2.43 -16.10
CA GLN A 521 -14.16 3.34 -14.96
C GLN A 521 -15.09 2.76 -13.88
N ALA A 522 -15.96 1.83 -14.27
CA ALA A 522 -16.85 1.08 -13.39
C ALA A 522 -16.49 -0.40 -13.40
N SER A 523 -16.98 -1.14 -12.39
CA SER A 523 -16.83 -2.58 -12.23
C SER A 523 -16.91 -3.32 -13.57
N TRP A 524 -16.08 -4.35 -13.74
CA TRP A 524 -16.07 -5.21 -14.93
C TRP A 524 -17.41 -5.92 -15.18
N HIS A 525 -18.35 -5.87 -14.23
CA HIS A 525 -19.73 -6.35 -14.40
C HIS A 525 -20.69 -5.32 -15.02
N SER A 526 -20.30 -4.05 -15.09
CA SER A 526 -21.11 -2.99 -15.71
C SER A 526 -20.83 -2.92 -17.19
N LEU A 527 -21.87 -3.12 -18.01
CA LEU A 527 -21.80 -2.90 -19.45
C LEU A 527 -21.64 -1.40 -19.77
N PRO A 528 -21.07 -1.03 -20.94
CA PRO A 528 -21.03 0.37 -21.37
C PRO A 528 -22.39 1.06 -21.26
N GLY A 529 -22.41 2.25 -20.64
CA GLY A 529 -23.64 3.01 -20.38
C GLY A 529 -24.40 2.57 -19.13
N ILE A 530 -23.90 1.61 -18.36
CA ILE A 530 -24.48 1.20 -17.07
C ILE A 530 -23.58 1.69 -15.93
N PRO A 531 -24.15 2.30 -14.87
CA PRO A 531 -23.38 2.67 -13.69
C PRO A 531 -22.88 1.44 -12.92
N GLY A 532 -21.81 1.61 -12.17
CA GLY A 532 -21.30 0.61 -11.25
C GLY A 532 -20.31 1.16 -10.25
N ASN A 533 -19.80 0.28 -9.40
CA ASN A 533 -18.75 0.63 -8.45
C ASN A 533 -17.50 1.14 -9.19
N PRO A 534 -16.82 2.19 -8.71
CA PRO A 534 -15.64 2.72 -9.36
C PRO A 534 -14.49 1.71 -9.36
N LEU A 535 -13.77 1.59 -10.47
CA LEU A 535 -12.48 0.89 -10.54
C LEU A 535 -11.38 1.85 -10.11
N ILE A 536 -10.97 1.76 -8.84
CA ILE A 536 -9.90 2.59 -8.27
C ILE A 536 -8.80 1.67 -7.76
N ALA A 537 -7.56 1.90 -8.24
CA ALA A 537 -6.38 1.13 -7.86
C ALA A 537 -5.97 1.35 -6.39
N ASP A 538 -6.26 2.53 -5.83
CA ASP A 538 -5.93 2.90 -4.45
C ASP A 538 -7.02 3.82 -3.85
N TYR A 539 -7.96 3.24 -3.09
CA TYR A 539 -9.06 4.00 -2.49
C TYR A 539 -8.67 4.69 -1.17
N TYR A 540 -7.51 4.38 -0.59
CA TYR A 540 -7.09 4.87 0.73
C TYR A 540 -5.66 5.44 0.75
N GLY A 541 -5.10 5.77 -0.42
CA GLY A 541 -3.68 6.06 -0.61
C GLY A 541 -3.02 6.85 0.51
N ALA A 542 -2.10 6.17 1.18
CA ALA A 542 -1.03 6.78 1.97
C ALA A 542 0.26 6.06 1.59
N GLY A 543 0.86 6.51 0.49
CA GLY A 543 2.11 5.97 -0.04
C GLY A 543 2.17 6.14 -1.55
N GLY A 544 2.20 7.39 -2.00
CA GLY A 544 2.25 7.74 -3.42
C GLY A 544 3.28 6.91 -4.19
N SER A 545 2.91 6.58 -5.42
CA SER A 545 3.81 6.53 -6.57
C SER A 545 4.92 7.58 -6.50
#